data_AF-A0A836W5N4-F1
#
_entry.id   AF-A0A836W5N4-F1
#
_cell.length_a   1.000
_cell.length_b   1.000
_cell.length_c   1.000
_cell.angle_alpha   90.00
_cell.angle_beta   90.00
_cell.angle_gamma   90.00
#
_symmetry.space_group_name_H-M   'P 1'
#
loop_
_entity.id
_entity.type
_entity.pdbx_description
1 polymer ?
#
loop_
_entity_poly.entity_id
_entity_poly.type
_entity_poly.pdbx_seq_one_letter_code
_entity_poly.pdbx_strand_id
1 'polypeptide(L)'
;MIPYNSIGERFHFSCTLCANCCTGDQQVWLTLYDLYKMGRFLHFENSRELFDEGWVKLVKGENEVWRPQIRFKTKPFKFCPFLSNELDNAGKIIGRCQLHPEHKPLVCAMAPVGRIVDTEKRTDEYVFVKPAPDCPGVKNSKENSLRQLLNNYKKELDHQRHFFQLLEKAKKRKLKVKDSLQLLYTFPLGNIFEPPNDDPE
;
A
#
# COMPACT_ATOMS: atom_id res chain seq x y z
N MET A 1 8.99 12.67 -9.50
CA MET A 1 9.88 11.51 -9.26
C MET A 1 10.37 11.57 -7.82
N ILE A 2 10.00 10.61 -6.99
CA ILE A 2 10.49 10.51 -5.59
C ILE A 2 11.95 10.05 -5.67
N PRO A 3 12.91 10.68 -4.95
CA PRO A 3 14.29 10.22 -4.97
C PRO A 3 14.39 8.82 -4.34
N TYR A 4 14.91 7.86 -5.11
CA TYR A 4 15.15 6.49 -4.67
C TYR A 4 16.52 6.02 -5.16
N ASN A 5 17.08 5.04 -4.46
CA ASN A 5 18.29 4.33 -4.87
C ASN A 5 17.95 2.84 -5.04
N SER A 6 18.46 2.18 -6.07
CA SER A 6 18.37 0.72 -6.18
C SER A 6 19.00 0.08 -4.94
N ILE A 7 18.38 -0.96 -4.40
CA ILE A 7 18.92 -1.68 -3.24
C ILE A 7 19.53 -3.01 -3.64
N GLY A 8 20.67 -3.33 -3.02
CA GLY A 8 21.24 -4.66 -3.05
C GLY A 8 20.56 -5.61 -2.07
N GLU A 9 21.29 -6.62 -1.60
CA GLU A 9 20.74 -7.65 -0.71
C GLU A 9 20.44 -7.16 0.72
N ARG A 10 21.02 -6.03 1.12
CA ARG A 10 20.94 -5.49 2.48
C ARG A 10 20.56 -4.02 2.48
N PHE A 11 19.83 -3.60 3.52
CA PHE A 11 19.45 -2.21 3.74
C PHE A 11 19.30 -1.89 5.23
N HIS A 12 19.47 -0.62 5.58
CA HIS A 12 19.41 -0.15 6.95
C HIS A 12 18.11 0.61 7.22
N PHE A 13 17.25 0.06 8.07
CA PHE A 13 16.05 0.73 8.54
C PHE A 13 15.44 0.05 9.77
N SER A 14 14.84 0.81 10.67
CA SER A 14 13.97 0.28 11.72
C SER A 14 12.77 1.21 11.95
N CYS A 15 11.55 0.70 11.85
CA CYS A 15 10.37 1.51 12.18
C CYS A 15 10.37 1.81 13.69
N THR A 16 10.35 3.09 14.04
CA THR A 16 10.34 3.57 15.43
C THR A 16 8.95 4.00 15.91
N LEU A 17 7.90 3.69 15.14
CA LEU A 17 6.52 4.12 15.40
C LEU A 17 6.40 5.66 15.53
N CYS A 18 7.17 6.40 14.74
CA CYS A 18 7.17 7.88 14.78
C CYS A 18 5.98 8.56 14.09
N ALA A 19 5.03 7.81 13.51
CA ALA A 19 3.90 8.31 12.73
C ALA A 19 4.22 9.09 11.42
N ASN A 20 5.47 9.46 11.14
CA ASN A 20 5.81 10.34 9.99
C ASN A 20 5.36 9.79 8.62
N CYS A 21 5.35 8.47 8.41
CA CYS A 21 4.85 7.86 7.18
C CYS A 21 3.31 7.82 7.07
N CYS A 22 2.61 8.24 8.13
CA CYS A 22 1.16 8.30 8.25
C CYS A 22 0.63 9.73 8.32
N THR A 23 1.47 10.77 8.19
CA THR A 23 1.08 12.18 8.33
C THR A 23 1.51 13.02 7.13
N GLY A 24 0.83 14.14 6.90
CA GLY A 24 1.14 15.05 5.78
C GLY A 24 0.60 14.56 4.45
N ASP A 25 1.33 14.84 3.36
CA ASP A 25 0.89 14.58 1.98
C ASP A 25 1.32 13.21 1.45
N GLN A 26 1.40 12.22 2.34
CA GLN A 26 1.76 10.85 1.96
C GLN A 26 0.72 10.24 1.02
N GLN A 27 1.21 9.44 0.09
CA GLN A 27 0.41 8.80 -0.94
C GLN A 27 0.53 7.28 -0.82
N VAL A 28 -0.46 6.65 -0.17
CA VAL A 28 -0.49 5.21 0.01
C VAL A 28 -1.36 4.58 -1.08
N TRP A 29 -0.69 4.12 -2.14
CA TRP A 29 -1.32 3.35 -3.22
C TRP A 29 -1.58 1.91 -2.79
N LEU A 30 -2.75 1.39 -3.15
CA LEU A 30 -3.23 0.09 -2.75
C LEU A 30 -3.23 -0.89 -3.94
N THR A 31 -3.06 -2.17 -3.63
CA THR A 31 -3.34 -3.29 -4.52
C THR A 31 -4.72 -3.88 -4.24
N LEU A 32 -5.21 -4.78 -5.09
CA LEU A 32 -6.46 -5.51 -4.82
C LEU A 32 -6.38 -6.31 -3.51
N TYR A 33 -5.22 -6.91 -3.25
CA TYR A 33 -5.02 -7.67 -2.02
C TYR A 33 -4.97 -6.75 -0.78
N ASP A 34 -4.49 -5.50 -0.93
CA ASP A 34 -4.60 -4.52 0.15
C ASP A 34 -6.04 -4.10 0.41
N LEU A 35 -6.86 -3.91 -0.64
CA LEU A 35 -8.31 -3.68 -0.48
C LEU A 35 -8.98 -4.84 0.23
N TYR A 36 -8.65 -6.08 -0.14
CA TYR A 36 -9.13 -7.27 0.55
C TYR A 36 -8.78 -7.24 2.04
N LYS A 37 -7.50 -7.06 2.37
CA LYS A 37 -7.03 -7.02 3.77
C LYS A 37 -7.70 -5.89 4.56
N MET A 38 -7.80 -4.70 3.98
CA MET A 38 -8.44 -3.56 4.65
C MET A 38 -9.94 -3.78 4.87
N GLY A 39 -10.65 -4.32 3.88
CA GLY A 39 -12.08 -4.63 4.00
C GLY A 39 -12.34 -5.69 5.06
N ARG A 40 -11.51 -6.74 5.13
CA ARG A 40 -11.58 -7.76 6.18
C ARG A 40 -11.35 -7.20 7.58
N PHE A 41 -10.40 -6.28 7.73
CA PHE A 41 -10.17 -5.57 8.99
C PHE A 41 -11.39 -4.74 9.44
N LEU A 42 -12.09 -4.13 8.48
CA LEU A 42 -13.28 -3.31 8.74
C LEU A 42 -14.59 -4.13 8.81
N HIS A 43 -14.52 -5.45 8.65
CA HIS A 43 -15.69 -6.34 8.62
C HIS A 43 -16.70 -5.98 7.52
N PHE A 44 -16.21 -5.55 6.37
CA PHE A 44 -17.04 -5.36 5.17
C PHE A 44 -17.24 -6.68 4.42
N GLU A 45 -18.39 -6.80 3.76
CA GLU A 45 -18.76 -7.95 2.94
C GLU A 45 -18.32 -7.77 1.47
N ASN A 46 -18.12 -6.52 1.03
CA ASN A 46 -17.69 -6.18 -0.32
C ASN A 46 -16.63 -5.06 -0.32
N SER A 47 -15.63 -5.18 -1.20
CA SER A 47 -14.57 -4.18 -1.32
C SER A 47 -15.08 -2.79 -1.72
N ARG A 48 -16.27 -2.70 -2.33
CA ARG A 48 -16.92 -1.45 -2.70
C ARG A 48 -17.18 -0.53 -1.50
N GLU A 49 -17.46 -1.11 -0.34
CA GLU A 49 -17.74 -0.38 0.90
C GLU A 49 -16.56 0.51 1.32
N LEU A 50 -15.31 0.12 1.00
CA LEU A 50 -14.12 0.95 1.23
C LEU A 50 -14.18 2.30 0.51
N PHE A 51 -14.82 2.35 -0.65
CA PHE A 51 -14.96 3.57 -1.45
C PHE A 51 -16.17 4.39 -1.00
N ASP A 52 -17.29 3.72 -0.74
CA ASP A 52 -18.55 4.36 -0.36
C ASP A 52 -18.45 5.00 1.05
N GLU A 53 -17.80 4.31 1.99
CA GLU A 53 -17.50 4.83 3.35
C GLU A 53 -16.30 5.79 3.39
N GLY A 54 -15.68 6.06 2.23
CA GLY A 54 -14.64 7.06 2.11
C GLY A 54 -13.27 6.68 2.70
N TRP A 55 -13.00 5.40 2.98
CA TRP A 55 -11.66 4.93 3.38
C TRP A 55 -10.65 4.99 2.24
N VAL A 56 -11.12 4.78 1.01
CA VAL A 56 -10.32 4.71 -0.21
C VAL A 56 -10.86 5.72 -1.23
N LYS A 57 -9.98 6.20 -2.11
CA LYS A 57 -10.34 7.01 -3.28
C LYS A 57 -9.65 6.47 -4.53
N LEU A 58 -10.30 6.60 -5.69
CA LEU A 58 -9.64 6.36 -6.97
C LEU A 58 -8.99 7.64 -7.47
N VAL A 59 -7.72 7.53 -7.84
CA VAL A 59 -6.91 8.63 -8.38
C VAL A 59 -6.16 8.10 -9.60
N LYS A 60 -5.99 8.93 -10.63
CA LYS A 60 -5.10 8.59 -11.73
C LYS A 60 -3.65 8.66 -11.23
N GLY A 61 -2.92 7.57 -11.41
CA GLY A 61 -1.47 7.57 -11.19
C GLY A 61 -0.72 8.18 -12.38
N GLU A 62 0.62 8.19 -12.32
CA GLU A 62 1.49 8.69 -13.40
C GLU A 62 1.25 8.01 -14.77
N ASN A 63 0.70 6.78 -14.76
CA ASN A 63 0.39 6.01 -15.97
C ASN A 63 -1.02 6.28 -16.53
N GLU A 64 -1.74 7.31 -16.04
CA GLU A 64 -3.12 7.68 -16.41
C GLU A 64 -4.20 6.62 -16.12
N VAL A 65 -3.86 5.59 -15.36
CA VAL A 65 -4.79 4.53 -14.91
C VAL A 65 -5.36 4.86 -13.53
N TRP A 66 -6.66 4.65 -13.34
CA TRP A 66 -7.34 4.80 -12.05
C TRP A 66 -6.86 3.73 -11.07
N ARG A 67 -6.30 4.16 -9.95
CA ARG A 67 -5.77 3.28 -8.90
C ARG A 67 -6.27 3.70 -7.51
N PRO A 68 -6.46 2.74 -6.59
CA PRO A 68 -6.91 3.02 -5.24
C PRO A 68 -5.78 3.62 -4.41
N GLN A 69 -6.12 4.66 -3.64
CA GLN A 69 -5.30 5.21 -2.57
C GLN A 69 -6.10 5.28 -1.27
N ILE A 70 -5.43 5.10 -0.14
CA ILE A 70 -6.02 5.47 1.16
C ILE A 70 -6.44 6.95 1.10
N ARG A 71 -7.67 7.23 1.52
CA ARG A 71 -8.13 8.60 1.71
C ARG A 71 -7.65 9.10 3.07
N PHE A 72 -6.59 9.90 3.05
CA PHE A 72 -6.12 10.58 4.26
C PHE A 72 -7.17 11.57 4.75
N LYS A 73 -7.33 11.66 6.07
CA LYS A 73 -8.08 12.74 6.71
C LYS A 73 -7.37 14.06 6.38
N THR A 74 -8.12 15.14 6.22
CA THR A 74 -7.58 16.45 5.85
C THR A 74 -7.81 17.52 6.92
N LYS A 75 -8.66 17.23 7.92
CA LYS A 75 -9.02 18.12 9.02
C LYS A 75 -9.06 17.35 10.35
N PRO A 76 -8.65 17.97 11.48
CA PRO A 76 -7.91 19.24 11.55
C PRO A 76 -6.48 19.13 10.98
N PHE A 77 -5.95 17.91 10.83
CA PHE A 77 -4.62 17.63 10.28
C PHE A 77 -4.69 16.61 9.14
N LYS A 78 -3.62 16.54 8.34
CA LYS A 78 -3.47 15.51 7.29
C LYS A 78 -2.85 14.24 7.85
N PHE A 79 -3.61 13.15 7.92
CA PHE A 79 -3.10 11.86 8.41
C PHE A 79 -3.90 10.66 7.89
N CYS A 80 -3.24 9.49 7.90
CA CYS A 80 -3.83 8.20 7.58
C CYS A 80 -4.95 7.88 8.58
N PRO A 81 -6.16 7.49 8.12
CA PRO A 81 -7.28 7.22 9.01
C PRO A 81 -7.04 6.03 9.96
N PHE A 82 -6.06 5.17 9.69
CA PHE A 82 -5.66 4.03 10.52
C PHE A 82 -4.49 4.32 11.49
N LEU A 83 -4.10 5.60 11.63
CA LEU A 83 -3.11 6.02 12.63
C LEU A 83 -3.78 6.13 14.01
N SER A 84 -3.30 5.34 14.97
CA SER A 84 -3.60 5.46 16.39
C SER A 84 -2.40 6.07 17.11
N ASN A 85 -2.59 7.21 17.78
CA ASN A 85 -1.54 7.80 18.62
C ASN A 85 -1.76 7.36 20.07
N GLU A 86 -0.72 6.80 20.67
CA GLU A 86 -0.73 6.26 22.02
C GLU A 86 0.49 6.76 22.80
N LEU A 87 0.46 6.69 24.13
CA LEU A 87 1.65 6.94 24.95
C LEU A 87 2.38 5.61 25.18
N ASP A 88 3.70 5.63 25.03
CA ASP A 88 4.54 4.54 25.50
C ASP A 88 4.76 4.61 27.03
N ASN A 89 5.48 3.63 27.58
CA ASN A 89 5.75 3.54 29.02
C ASN A 89 6.55 4.74 29.59
N ALA A 90 7.18 5.54 28.74
CA ALA A 90 7.93 6.73 29.13
C ALA A 90 7.09 8.02 28.93
N GLY A 91 5.80 7.90 28.60
CA GLY A 91 4.92 9.04 28.35
C GLY A 91 5.18 9.73 27.01
N LYS A 92 5.88 9.07 26.07
CA LYS A 92 6.12 9.61 24.73
C LYS A 92 5.03 9.15 23.77
N ILE A 93 4.58 10.06 22.91
CA ILE A 93 3.62 9.73 21.85
C ILE A 93 4.29 8.82 20.80
N ILE A 94 3.64 7.69 20.52
CA ILE A 94 3.96 6.76 19.44
C ILE A 94 2.74 6.62 18.50
N GLY A 95 3.02 6.47 17.21
CA GLY A 95 2.02 6.21 16.18
C GLY A 95 1.96 4.74 15.81
N ARG A 96 0.89 4.06 16.19
CA ARG A 96 0.57 2.70 15.77
C ARG A 96 -0.32 2.71 14.54
N CYS A 97 -0.11 1.73 13.67
CA CYS A 97 -1.01 1.47 12.55
C CYS A 97 -2.00 0.41 12.99
N GLN A 98 -3.29 0.71 12.98
CA GLN A 98 -4.35 -0.22 13.36
C GLN A 98 -4.42 -1.45 12.44
N LEU A 99 -3.91 -1.32 11.20
CA LEU A 99 -3.82 -2.42 10.25
C LEU A 99 -2.64 -3.37 10.52
N HIS A 100 -1.73 -3.03 11.44
CA HIS A 100 -0.56 -3.87 11.73
C HIS A 100 -0.94 -5.05 12.65
N PRO A 101 -0.33 -6.24 12.49
CA PRO A 101 0.62 -6.61 11.45
C PRO A 101 -0.01 -7.07 10.14
N GLU A 102 -1.15 -7.75 10.21
CA GLU A 102 -1.65 -8.60 9.13
C GLU A 102 -2.30 -7.82 7.98
N HIS A 103 -3.02 -6.74 8.28
CA HIS A 103 -3.85 -6.02 7.31
C HIS A 103 -3.13 -4.82 6.66
N LYS A 104 -1.86 -4.61 7.01
CA LYS A 104 -1.10 -3.44 6.59
C LYS A 104 -0.89 -3.49 5.06
N PRO A 105 -1.11 -2.37 4.32
CA PRO A 105 -0.87 -2.34 2.89
C PRO A 105 0.57 -2.67 2.56
N LEU A 106 0.81 -3.38 1.45
CA LEU A 106 2.14 -3.87 1.08
C LEU A 106 3.20 -2.77 1.06
N VAL A 107 2.88 -1.61 0.47
CA VAL A 107 3.78 -0.45 0.43
C VAL A 107 4.17 0.05 1.83
N CYS A 108 3.25 -0.02 2.79
CA CYS A 108 3.49 0.39 4.18
C CYS A 108 4.20 -0.70 4.98
N ALA A 109 3.98 -1.97 4.64
CA ALA A 109 4.56 -3.14 5.30
C ALA A 109 6.03 -3.35 4.90
N MET A 110 6.38 -3.04 3.64
CA MET A 110 7.74 -3.12 3.11
C MET A 110 8.58 -1.85 3.29
N ALA A 111 7.98 -0.74 3.74
CA ALA A 111 8.68 0.53 3.90
C ALA A 111 10.01 0.35 4.68
N PRO A 112 11.13 0.91 4.17
CA PRO A 112 11.26 1.86 3.08
C PRO A 112 11.49 1.22 1.71
N VAL A 113 11.39 -0.10 1.59
CA VAL A 113 11.58 -0.81 0.33
C VAL A 113 10.38 -0.59 -0.56
N GLY A 114 10.61 0.06 -1.70
CA GLY A 114 9.70 0.14 -2.83
C GLY A 114 10.01 -0.94 -3.86
N ARG A 115 9.06 -1.17 -4.77
CA ARG A 115 9.18 -2.11 -5.87
C ARG A 115 8.76 -1.43 -7.17
N ILE A 116 9.60 -1.54 -8.18
CA ILE A 116 9.32 -1.18 -9.57
C ILE A 116 9.14 -2.50 -10.31
N VAL A 117 7.99 -2.65 -10.99
CA VAL A 117 7.65 -3.88 -11.70
C VAL A 117 7.64 -3.58 -13.19
N ASP A 118 8.45 -4.31 -13.93
CA ASP A 118 8.38 -4.37 -15.38
C ASP A 118 7.51 -5.58 -15.77
N THR A 119 6.28 -5.31 -16.20
CA THR A 119 5.33 -6.36 -16.60
C THR A 119 5.71 -7.03 -17.91
N GLU A 120 6.44 -6.34 -18.79
CA GLU A 120 6.85 -6.86 -20.11
C GLU A 120 8.05 -7.81 -19.97
N LYS A 121 9.10 -7.35 -19.28
CA LYS A 121 10.32 -8.14 -19.03
C LYS A 121 10.15 -9.14 -17.89
N ARG A 122 9.03 -9.05 -17.15
CA ARG A 122 8.74 -9.86 -15.95
C ARG A 122 9.84 -9.74 -14.88
N THR A 123 10.45 -8.56 -14.77
CA THR A 123 11.49 -8.27 -13.79
C THR A 123 10.97 -7.36 -12.69
N ASP A 124 11.56 -7.48 -11.51
CA ASP A 124 11.34 -6.57 -10.38
C ASP A 124 12.65 -5.87 -10.06
N GLU A 125 12.58 -4.55 -9.87
CA GLU A 125 13.63 -3.79 -9.21
C GLU A 125 13.12 -3.35 -7.84
N TYR A 126 13.97 -3.50 -6.82
CA TYR A 126 13.67 -3.01 -5.49
C TYR A 126 14.51 -1.77 -5.21
N VAL A 127 13.88 -0.80 -4.56
CA VAL A 127 14.48 0.52 -4.33
C VAL A 127 14.29 0.95 -2.89
N PHE A 128 15.22 1.75 -2.37
CA PHE A 128 15.09 2.42 -1.08
C PHE A 128 14.38 3.74 -1.33
N VAL A 129 13.10 3.79 -0.96
CA VAL A 129 12.33 5.03 -1.01
C VAL A 129 12.71 5.87 0.20
N LYS A 130 13.30 7.04 -0.04
CA LYS A 130 13.72 7.94 1.03
C LYS A 130 12.55 8.22 1.99
N PRO A 131 12.65 7.84 3.28
CA PRO A 131 11.60 8.16 4.25
C PRO A 131 11.42 9.66 4.44
N ALA A 132 10.35 10.05 5.13
CA ALA A 132 10.15 11.44 5.54
C ALA A 132 11.43 12.00 6.21
N PRO A 133 11.79 13.29 5.98
CA PRO A 133 13.06 13.86 6.44
C PRO A 133 13.36 13.61 7.93
N ASP A 134 12.34 13.68 8.77
CA ASP A 134 12.46 13.53 10.22
C ASP A 134 12.24 12.10 10.72
N CYS A 135 12.21 11.10 9.82
CA CYS A 135 12.06 9.70 10.22
C CYS A 135 13.31 9.22 10.97
N PRO A 136 13.22 8.91 12.28
CA PRO A 136 14.40 8.50 13.03
C PRO A 136 14.79 7.04 12.72
N GLY A 137 13.95 6.31 11.97
CA GLY A 137 14.22 4.93 11.57
C GLY A 137 15.38 4.73 10.61
N VAL A 138 15.84 5.81 9.96
CA VAL A 138 17.08 5.82 9.15
C VAL A 138 18.30 5.98 10.04
N LYS A 139 18.22 6.85 11.06
CA LYS A 139 19.32 7.13 12.01
C LYS A 139 19.54 5.99 13.00
N ASN A 140 18.45 5.43 13.54
CA ASN A 140 18.45 4.31 14.49
C ASN A 140 18.12 3.00 13.76
N SER A 141 18.85 2.73 12.68
CA SER A 141 18.56 1.64 11.77
C SER A 141 19.23 0.32 12.19
N LYS A 142 18.53 -0.79 11.96
CA LYS A 142 19.13 -2.13 11.96
C LYS A 142 19.40 -2.55 10.52
N GLU A 143 20.40 -3.39 10.32
CA GLU A 143 20.59 -4.06 9.03
C GLU A 143 19.47 -5.08 8.80
N ASN A 144 18.90 -5.11 7.60
CA ASN A 144 17.87 -6.05 7.19
C ASN A 144 18.28 -6.74 5.88
N SER A 145 17.85 -7.99 5.71
CA SER A 145 17.98 -8.72 4.45
C SER A 145 16.76 -8.45 3.56
N LEU A 146 17.02 -8.01 2.32
CA LEU A 146 15.98 -7.89 1.30
C LEU A 146 15.32 -9.24 1.04
N ARG A 147 16.10 -10.31 0.87
CA ARG A 147 15.56 -11.66 0.63
C ARG A 147 14.59 -12.11 1.71
N GLN A 148 14.91 -11.89 2.99
CA GLN A 148 14.00 -12.23 4.09
C GLN A 148 12.73 -11.39 4.04
N LEU A 149 12.85 -10.08 3.80
CA LEU A 149 11.68 -9.20 3.64
C LEU A 149 10.76 -9.69 2.52
N LEU A 150 11.30 -10.00 1.34
CA LEU A 150 10.53 -10.46 0.19
C LEU A 150 9.84 -11.81 0.47
N ASN A 151 10.53 -12.73 1.15
CA ASN A 151 9.94 -13.99 1.56
C ASN A 151 8.73 -13.80 2.49
N ASN A 152 8.81 -12.85 3.43
CA ASN A 152 7.72 -12.56 4.37
C ASN A 152 6.45 -12.01 3.67
N TYR A 153 6.60 -11.39 2.51
CA TYR A 153 5.49 -10.80 1.74
C TYR A 153 5.32 -11.44 0.37
N LYS A 154 5.78 -12.69 0.19
CA LYS A 154 5.73 -13.37 -1.11
C LYS A 154 4.33 -13.41 -1.70
N LYS A 155 3.32 -13.69 -0.88
CA LYS A 155 1.92 -13.76 -1.29
C LYS A 155 1.42 -12.40 -1.80
N GLU A 156 1.66 -11.34 -1.05
CA GLU A 156 1.32 -9.97 -1.44
C GLU A 156 2.01 -9.55 -2.73
N LEU A 157 3.30 -9.90 -2.90
CA LEU A 157 4.09 -9.60 -4.08
C LEU A 157 3.55 -10.31 -5.33
N ASP A 158 3.14 -11.57 -5.19
CA ASP A 158 2.55 -12.36 -6.27
C ASP A 158 1.19 -11.76 -6.70
N HIS A 159 0.32 -11.38 -5.73
CA HIS A 159 -0.93 -10.67 -6.03
C HIS A 159 -0.72 -9.28 -6.64
N GLN A 160 0.30 -8.53 -6.20
CA GLN A 160 0.62 -7.23 -6.77
C GLN A 160 1.02 -7.33 -8.24
N ARG A 161 1.79 -8.36 -8.62
CA ARG A 161 2.16 -8.57 -10.03
C ARG A 161 0.93 -8.81 -10.90
N HIS A 162 0.03 -9.69 -10.45
CA HIS A 162 -1.23 -9.94 -11.13
C HIS A 162 -2.06 -8.66 -11.25
N PHE A 163 -2.16 -7.88 -10.18
CA PHE A 163 -2.86 -6.60 -10.21
C PHE A 163 -2.28 -5.63 -11.26
N PHE A 164 -0.96 -5.54 -11.40
CA PHE A 164 -0.36 -4.68 -12.43
C PHE A 164 -0.66 -5.16 -13.86
N GLN A 165 -0.80 -6.46 -14.09
CA GLN A 165 -1.27 -6.99 -15.39
C GLN A 165 -2.71 -6.54 -15.69
N LEU A 166 -3.59 -6.56 -14.68
CA LEU A 166 -4.96 -6.03 -14.81
C LEU A 166 -4.96 -4.53 -15.09
N LEU A 167 -4.08 -3.75 -14.45
CA LEU A 167 -3.95 -2.32 -14.73
C LEU A 167 -3.50 -2.04 -16.17
N GLU A 168 -2.59 -2.83 -16.74
CA GLU A 168 -2.19 -2.69 -18.14
C GLU A 168 -3.34 -3.01 -19.10
N LYS A 169 -4.17 -4.03 -18.81
CA LYS A 169 -5.40 -4.30 -19.57
C LYS A 169 -6.38 -3.12 -19.47
N ALA A 170 -6.60 -2.59 -18.27
CA ALA A 170 -7.47 -1.45 -18.02
C ALA A 170 -7.01 -0.18 -18.75
N LYS A 171 -5.69 0.04 -18.81
CA LYS A 171 -5.05 1.12 -19.56
C LYS A 171 -5.35 1.01 -21.05
N LYS A 172 -5.15 -0.18 -21.64
CA LYS A 172 -5.42 -0.45 -23.06
C LYS A 172 -6.90 -0.20 -23.40
N ARG A 173 -7.81 -0.59 -22.51
CA ARG A 173 -9.27 -0.34 -22.63
C ARG A 173 -9.69 1.09 -22.32
N LYS A 174 -8.78 1.94 -21.79
CA LYS A 174 -9.06 3.32 -21.35
C LYS A 174 -10.26 3.40 -20.40
N LEU A 175 -10.33 2.48 -19.44
CA LEU A 175 -11.46 2.40 -18.52
C LEU A 175 -11.68 3.74 -17.79
N LYS A 176 -12.95 4.18 -17.72
CA LYS A 176 -13.33 5.36 -16.93
C LYS A 176 -13.32 5.01 -15.45
N VAL A 177 -13.43 6.02 -14.59
CA VAL A 177 -13.41 5.83 -13.12
C VAL A 177 -14.52 4.90 -12.64
N LYS A 178 -15.73 5.04 -13.20
CA LYS A 178 -16.89 4.20 -12.87
C LYS A 178 -16.65 2.74 -13.26
N ASP A 179 -16.18 2.51 -14.48
CA ASP A 179 -15.89 1.16 -14.98
C ASP A 179 -14.74 0.53 -14.21
N SER A 180 -13.71 1.31 -13.87
CA SER A 180 -12.61 0.84 -13.03
C SER A 180 -13.10 0.39 -11.65
N LEU A 181 -13.95 1.20 -11.01
CA LEU A 181 -14.55 0.86 -9.71
C LEU A 181 -15.37 -0.44 -9.79
N GLN A 182 -16.23 -0.55 -10.81
CA GLN A 182 -17.14 -1.67 -10.97
C GLN A 182 -16.42 -2.97 -11.36
N LEU A 183 -15.49 -2.91 -12.32
CA LEU A 183 -14.90 -4.09 -12.93
C LEU A 183 -13.63 -4.58 -12.22
N LEU A 184 -12.87 -3.69 -11.56
CA LEU A 184 -11.58 -4.03 -10.95
C LEU A 184 -11.61 -3.97 -9.43
N TYR A 185 -12.40 -3.09 -8.83
CA TYR A 185 -12.29 -2.75 -7.41
C TYR A 185 -13.53 -3.12 -6.58
N THR A 186 -14.49 -3.81 -7.19
CA THR A 186 -15.70 -4.33 -6.55
C THR A 186 -15.68 -5.84 -6.60
N PHE A 187 -15.49 -6.50 -5.46
CA PHE A 187 -15.45 -7.95 -5.32
C PHE A 187 -15.86 -8.35 -3.89
N PRO A 188 -16.41 -9.57 -3.70
CA PRO A 188 -16.81 -10.05 -2.38
C PRO A 188 -15.58 -10.26 -1.47
N LEU A 189 -15.75 -9.99 -0.18
CA LEU A 189 -14.72 -10.13 0.85
C LEU A 189 -14.92 -11.43 1.65
N GLY A 190 -14.89 -12.56 0.95
CA GLY A 190 -14.95 -13.88 1.57
C GLY A 190 -13.72 -14.22 2.43
N ASN A 191 -13.68 -15.44 2.96
CA ASN A 191 -12.54 -15.92 3.77
C ASN A 191 -11.27 -16.15 2.94
N ILE A 192 -11.42 -16.26 1.63
CA ILE A 192 -10.33 -16.43 0.66
C ILE A 192 -10.38 -15.22 -0.27
N PHE A 193 -9.20 -14.68 -0.58
CA PHE A 193 -9.10 -13.63 -1.59
C PHE A 193 -9.20 -14.23 -2.99
N GLU A 194 -10.24 -13.85 -3.70
CA GLU A 194 -10.44 -14.15 -5.11
C GLU A 194 -10.37 -12.82 -5.87
N PRO A 195 -9.33 -12.59 -6.70
CA PRO A 195 -9.28 -11.38 -7.51
C PRO A 195 -10.45 -11.36 -8.51
N PRO A 196 -10.88 -10.17 -8.95
CA PRO A 196 -11.83 -10.05 -10.05
C PRO A 196 -11.32 -10.82 -11.27
N ASN A 197 -12.23 -11.41 -12.05
CA ASN A 197 -11.89 -12.18 -13.23
C ASN A 197 -10.96 -11.41 -14.18
N ASP A 198 -10.05 -12.15 -14.80
CA ASP A 198 -9.03 -11.63 -15.71
C ASP A 198 -9.58 -10.90 -16.93
N ASP A 199 -10.85 -11.15 -17.25
CA ASP A 199 -11.61 -10.53 -18.31
C ASP A 199 -12.99 -10.13 -17.78
N PRO A 200 -13.18 -8.87 -17.34
CA PRO A 200 -14.51 -8.35 -17.13
C PRO A 200 -15.13 -8.14 -18.51
N GLU A 201 -15.94 -9.11 -18.96
CA GLU A 201 -16.86 -8.98 -20.10
C GLU A 201 -17.71 -7.71 -19.97
#